data_AF-A0A2S7P8H2-F1
#
_entry.id   AF-A0A2S7P8H2-F1
#
_cell.length_a   1.000
_cell.length_b   1.000
_cell.length_c   1.000
_cell.angle_alpha   90.00
_cell.angle_beta   90.00
_cell.angle_gamma   90.00
#
_symmetry.space_group_name_H-M   'P 1'
#
loop_
_entity.id
_entity.type
_entity.pdbx_description
1 polymer ?
#
loop_
_entity_poly.entity_id
_entity_poly.type
_entity_poly.pdbx_seq_one_letter_code
_entity_poly.pdbx_strand_id
1 'polypeptide(L)'
;MTIPVGGDIGDEVHTVDQALTFTSGRGLATINGKDQEVQKGDLMVVPAGTQHQFVNTGDEPLILYTIYSPAEHAPTSVHHTKEQGDKEEEEGIDEAPGWARRSKGENEKEGLVRLSGKYDD
;
A
#
# COMPACT_ATOMS: atom_id res chain seq x y z
N MET A 1 3.90 4.73 6.96
CA MET A 1 4.25 5.88 6.10
C MET A 1 3.96 7.17 6.85
N THR A 2 4.80 8.18 6.67
CA THR A 2 4.66 9.51 7.29
C THR A 2 4.72 10.56 6.19
N ILE A 3 3.64 11.29 5.97
CA ILE A 3 3.57 12.33 4.94
C ILE A 3 3.74 13.69 5.64
N PRO A 4 4.79 14.47 5.29
CA PRO A 4 5.02 15.79 5.89
C PRO A 4 3.87 16.76 5.55
N VAL A 5 3.78 17.86 6.28
CA VAL A 5 2.78 18.91 6.00
C VAL A 5 2.94 19.41 4.56
N GLY A 6 1.85 19.39 3.79
CA GLY A 6 1.84 19.76 2.38
C GLY A 6 2.45 18.73 1.43
N GLY A 7 2.92 17.58 1.93
CA GLY A 7 3.41 16.47 1.10
C GLY A 7 2.30 15.53 0.64
N ASP A 8 2.67 14.58 -0.21
CA ASP A 8 1.80 13.56 -0.80
C ASP A 8 2.50 12.19 -0.89
N ILE A 9 1.72 11.17 -1.24
CA ILE A 9 2.25 9.84 -1.57
C ILE A 9 2.71 9.79 -3.03
N GLY A 10 1.84 10.25 -3.94
CA GLY A 10 2.00 10.17 -5.39
C GLY A 10 0.63 9.99 -6.05
N ASP A 11 0.54 10.29 -7.36
CA ASP A 11 -0.63 9.96 -8.19
C ASP A 11 -0.41 8.58 -8.80
N GLU A 12 -1.05 7.57 -8.21
CA GLU A 12 -0.73 6.15 -8.44
C GLU A 12 -1.89 5.37 -9.07
N VAL A 13 -1.53 4.35 -9.85
CA VAL A 13 -2.41 3.28 -10.31
C VAL A 13 -1.61 1.98 -10.28
N HIS A 14 -2.07 0.99 -9.51
CA HIS A 14 -1.43 -0.32 -9.44
C HIS A 14 -2.43 -1.47 -9.61
N THR A 15 -1.91 -2.67 -9.90
CA THR A 15 -2.71 -3.86 -10.23
C THR A 15 -3.18 -4.66 -9.01
N VAL A 16 -2.88 -4.18 -7.81
CA VAL A 16 -3.25 -4.80 -6.53
C VAL A 16 -4.27 -3.94 -5.78
N ASP A 17 -5.03 -4.54 -4.87
CA ASP A 17 -5.88 -3.79 -3.93
C ASP A 17 -5.00 -3.17 -2.83
N GLN A 18 -5.37 -1.98 -2.35
CA GLN A 18 -4.70 -1.30 -1.25
C GLN A 18 -5.70 -0.83 -0.20
N ALA A 19 -5.37 -1.04 1.08
CA ALA A 19 -6.14 -0.53 2.21
C ALA A 19 -5.26 0.35 3.10
N LEU A 20 -5.66 1.60 3.30
CA LEU A 20 -4.89 2.61 4.05
C LEU A 20 -5.66 2.99 5.32
N THR A 21 -5.00 2.86 6.48
CA THR A 21 -5.57 3.29 7.76
C THR A 21 -4.80 4.47 8.32
N PHE A 22 -5.51 5.56 8.57
CA PHE A 22 -4.93 6.81 9.04
C PHE A 22 -4.88 6.85 10.56
N THR A 23 -3.70 7.09 11.12
CA THR A 23 -3.42 7.06 12.57
C THR A 23 -3.14 8.44 13.17
N SER A 24 -2.85 9.45 12.35
CA SER A 24 -2.62 10.85 12.77
C SER A 24 -2.83 11.80 11.59
N GLY A 25 -3.12 13.08 11.87
CA GLY A 25 -3.26 14.11 10.86
C GLY A 25 -4.60 14.10 10.11
N ARG A 26 -4.68 14.99 9.12
CA ARG A 26 -5.79 15.11 8.16
C ARG A 26 -5.25 15.34 6.75
N GLY A 27 -6.00 14.94 5.75
CA GLY A 27 -5.60 15.02 4.35
C GLY A 27 -6.77 15.02 3.39
N LEU A 28 -6.44 15.05 2.11
CA LEU A 28 -7.36 14.88 1.00
C LEU A 28 -6.99 13.59 0.26
N ALA A 29 -7.96 12.69 0.12
CA ALA A 29 -7.86 11.53 -0.74
C ALA A 29 -8.63 11.79 -2.04
N THR A 30 -7.96 11.68 -3.18
CA THR A 30 -8.61 11.63 -4.49
C THR A 30 -8.60 10.17 -4.93
N ILE A 31 -9.77 9.54 -5.07
CA ILE A 31 -9.89 8.14 -5.53
C ILE A 31 -10.87 8.11 -6.68
N ASN A 32 -10.43 7.60 -7.84
CA ASN A 32 -11.21 7.58 -9.07
C ASN A 32 -11.76 8.98 -9.44
N GLY A 33 -10.91 10.00 -9.30
CA GLY A 33 -11.29 11.41 -9.53
C GLY A 33 -12.29 12.00 -8.53
N LYS A 34 -12.59 11.30 -7.42
CA LYS A 34 -13.46 11.81 -6.36
C LYS A 34 -12.65 12.17 -5.12
N ASP A 35 -12.77 13.43 -4.74
CA ASP A 35 -12.15 13.98 -3.54
C ASP A 35 -12.97 13.66 -2.28
N GLN A 36 -12.27 13.32 -1.21
CA GLN A 36 -12.83 13.13 0.14
C GLN A 36 -11.79 13.46 1.21
N GLU A 37 -12.22 14.10 2.28
CA GLU A 37 -11.37 14.35 3.43
C GLU A 37 -11.08 13.03 4.15
N VAL A 38 -9.85 12.89 4.65
CA VAL A 38 -9.43 11.79 5.52
C VAL A 38 -8.81 12.35 6.78
N GLN A 39 -9.02 11.67 7.90
CA GLN A 39 -8.45 12.02 9.20
C GLN A 39 -8.10 10.77 10.00
N LYS A 40 -7.45 10.97 11.15
CA LYS A 40 -7.18 9.90 12.12
C LYS A 40 -8.44 9.07 12.41
N GLY A 41 -8.32 7.76 12.23
CA GLY A 41 -9.38 6.77 12.44
C GLY A 41 -10.06 6.29 11.17
N ASP A 42 -9.87 6.98 10.04
CA ASP A 42 -10.46 6.60 8.77
C ASP A 42 -9.71 5.42 8.12
N LEU A 43 -10.46 4.62 7.36
CA LEU A 43 -9.99 3.54 6.51
C LEU A 43 -10.41 3.81 5.07
N MET A 44 -9.45 3.78 4.17
CA MET A 44 -9.68 3.90 2.73
C MET A 44 -9.33 2.59 2.04
N VAL A 45 -10.17 2.17 1.11
CA VAL A 45 -9.92 1.00 0.26
C VAL A 45 -9.86 1.46 -1.19
N VAL A 46 -8.75 1.15 -1.85
CA VAL A 46 -8.46 1.43 -3.25
C VAL A 46 -8.46 0.09 -4.00
N PRO A 47 -9.47 -0.17 -4.84
CA PRO A 47 -9.48 -1.37 -5.68
C PRO A 47 -8.40 -1.32 -6.76
N ALA A 48 -7.88 -2.48 -7.14
CA ALA A 48 -6.92 -2.63 -8.24
C ALA A 48 -7.36 -1.88 -9.51
N GLY A 49 -6.42 -1.19 -10.15
CA GLY A 49 -6.65 -0.39 -11.36
C GLY A 49 -7.35 0.94 -11.10
N THR A 50 -7.56 1.34 -9.85
CA THR A 50 -8.17 2.62 -9.50
C THR A 50 -7.09 3.68 -9.26
N GLN A 51 -7.20 4.81 -9.96
CA GLN A 51 -6.36 5.98 -9.67
C GLN A 51 -6.61 6.48 -8.25
N HIS A 52 -5.52 6.80 -7.55
CA HIS A 52 -5.60 7.34 -6.21
C HIS A 52 -4.42 8.26 -5.87
N GLN A 53 -4.67 9.25 -5.03
CA GLN A 53 -3.67 10.16 -4.48
C GLN A 53 -4.08 10.57 -3.06
N PHE A 54 -3.10 10.74 -2.18
CA PHE A 54 -3.31 11.20 -0.82
C PHE A 54 -2.37 12.36 -0.51
N VAL A 55 -2.95 13.52 -0.16
CA VAL A 55 -2.21 14.76 0.13
C VAL A 55 -2.46 15.18 1.57
N ASN A 56 -1.40 15.54 2.30
CA ASN A 56 -1.52 16.12 3.63
C ASN A 56 -1.94 17.59 3.54
N THR A 57 -3.18 17.88 3.90
CA THR A 57 -3.78 19.22 3.96
C THR A 57 -3.87 19.77 5.40
N GLY A 58 -3.31 19.04 6.36
CA GLY A 58 -3.23 19.42 7.77
C GLY A 58 -2.07 20.33 8.12
N ASP A 59 -1.95 20.61 9.42
CA ASP A 59 -0.86 21.34 10.07
C ASP A 59 0.08 20.44 10.88
N GLU A 60 -0.16 19.12 10.84
CA GLU A 60 0.68 18.07 11.42
C GLU A 60 0.93 16.94 10.40
N PRO A 61 1.91 16.05 10.62
CA PRO A 61 2.14 14.91 9.73
C PRO A 61 0.92 13.99 9.62
N LEU A 62 0.56 13.62 8.38
CA LEU A 62 -0.42 12.59 8.09
C LEU A 62 0.28 11.24 8.17
N ILE A 63 -0.06 10.44 9.18
CA ILE A 63 0.60 9.16 9.48
C ILE A 63 -0.38 8.03 9.25
N LEU A 64 0.03 7.04 8.46
CA LEU A 64 -0.79 5.89 8.10
C LEU A 64 0.04 4.62 8.00
N TYR A 65 -0.64 3.48 8.04
CA TYR A 65 -0.12 2.24 7.49
C TYR A 65 -1.01 1.79 6.34
N THR A 66 -0.41 1.06 5.41
CA THR A 66 -1.09 0.55 4.22
C THR A 66 -0.84 -0.95 4.08
N ILE A 67 -1.82 -1.66 3.53
CA ILE A 67 -1.76 -3.08 3.23
C ILE A 67 -2.09 -3.23 1.75
N TYR A 68 -1.16 -3.80 1.00
CA TYR A 68 -1.35 -4.19 -0.40
C TYR A 68 -1.72 -5.67 -0.47
N SER A 69 -2.64 -6.03 -1.38
CA SER A 69 -3.04 -7.41 -1.64
C SER A 69 -3.17 -7.68 -3.15
N PRO A 70 -2.24 -8.43 -3.76
CA PRO A 70 -0.98 -8.95 -3.19
C PRO A 70 0.06 -7.84 -2.88
N ALA A 71 1.24 -8.22 -2.38
CA ALA A 71 2.33 -7.28 -2.10
C ALA A 71 2.71 -6.46 -3.34
N GLU A 72 2.97 -5.16 -3.14
CA GLU A 72 3.39 -4.22 -4.19
C GLU A 72 4.90 -3.92 -4.17
N HIS A 73 5.49 -3.87 -2.97
CA HIS A 73 6.89 -3.50 -2.74
C HIS A 73 7.77 -4.72 -2.44
N ALA A 74 9.09 -4.55 -2.57
CA ALA A 74 10.04 -5.58 -2.17
C ALA A 74 10.01 -5.79 -0.63
N PRO A 75 10.23 -7.02 -0.12
CA PRO A 75 10.11 -7.31 1.32
C PRO A 75 11.11 -6.58 2.21
N THR A 76 12.15 -6.01 1.62
CA THR A 76 13.26 -5.33 2.31
C THR A 76 13.21 -3.81 2.18
N SER A 77 12.21 -3.27 1.47
CA SER A 77 12.15 -1.84 1.16
C SER A 77 11.90 -1.00 2.40
N VAL A 78 12.73 0.02 2.56
CA VAL A 78 12.60 1.05 3.58
C VAL A 78 12.99 2.39 2.94
N HIS A 79 11.98 3.19 2.60
CA HIS A 79 12.19 4.52 2.05
C HIS A 79 12.20 5.55 3.18
N HIS A 80 13.34 6.21 3.38
CA HIS A 80 13.46 7.27 4.40
C HIS A 80 12.92 8.61 3.90
N THR A 81 12.87 8.82 2.59
CA THR A 81 12.27 9.98 1.95
C THR A 81 11.43 9.54 0.75
N LYS A 82 10.53 10.42 0.30
CA LYS A 82 9.72 10.18 -0.91
C LYS A 82 10.62 10.01 -2.13
N GLU A 83 11.61 10.89 -2.29
CA GLU A 83 12.52 10.89 -3.43
C GLU A 83 13.35 9.60 -3.52
N GLN A 84 13.69 8.99 -2.38
CA GLN A 84 14.33 7.69 -2.36
C GLN A 84 13.37 6.60 -2.90
N GLY A 85 12.12 6.60 -2.43
CA GLY A 85 11.11 5.64 -2.85
C GLY A 85 10.80 5.73 -4.34
N ASP A 86 10.51 6.95 -4.83
CA ASP A 86 10.25 7.22 -6.24
C ASP A 86 11.41 6.70 -7.12
N LYS A 87 12.66 6.94 -6.68
CA LYS A 87 13.85 6.50 -7.40
C LYS A 87 14.00 4.96 -7.39
N GLU A 88 13.80 4.31 -6.24
CA GLU A 88 13.93 2.85 -6.13
C GLU A 88 12.83 2.13 -6.92
N GLU A 89 11.65 2.72 -7.06
CA GLU A 89 10.59 2.26 -7.94
C GLU A 89 10.99 2.40 -9.42
N GLU A 90 11.44 3.59 -9.86
CA GLU A 90 11.89 3.83 -11.23
C GLU A 90 13.06 2.93 -11.66
N GLU A 91 13.97 2.63 -10.74
CA GLU A 91 15.12 1.75 -10.96
C GLU A 91 14.77 0.25 -10.88
N GLY A 92 13.53 -0.11 -10.53
CA GLY A 92 13.07 -1.50 -10.38
C GLY A 92 13.71 -2.23 -9.19
N ILE A 93 14.17 -1.47 -8.18
CA ILE A 93 14.73 -2.01 -6.94
C ILE A 93 13.60 -2.44 -6.00
N ASP A 94 12.50 -1.67 -5.99
CA ASP A 94 11.35 -1.89 -5.13
C ASP A 94 10.23 -2.69 -5.80
N GLU A 95 10.53 -3.90 -6.27
CA GLU A 95 9.54 -4.76 -6.92
C GLU A 95 8.93 -5.80 -5.98
N ALA A 96 7.61 -5.96 -6.10
CA ALA A 96 6.88 -7.06 -5.48
C ALA A 96 7.57 -8.41 -5.73
N PRO A 97 7.75 -9.25 -4.70
CA PRO A 97 8.37 -10.55 -4.89
C PRO A 97 7.46 -11.47 -5.71
N GLY A 98 8.04 -12.24 -6.62
CA GLY A 98 7.26 -13.11 -7.52
C GLY A 98 6.35 -14.13 -6.82
N TRP A 99 6.66 -14.53 -5.58
CA TRP A 99 5.80 -15.42 -4.79
C TRP A 99 4.47 -14.76 -4.38
N ALA A 100 4.40 -13.43 -4.27
CA ALA A 100 3.18 -12.73 -3.89
C ALA A 100 2.08 -12.82 -4.97
N ARG A 101 2.46 -13.06 -6.22
CA ARG A 101 1.54 -13.19 -7.36
C ARG A 101 1.11 -14.63 -7.65
N ARG A 102 1.59 -15.61 -6.88
CA ARG A 102 1.24 -17.01 -7.08
C ARG A 102 -0.23 -17.26 -6.75
N SER A 103 -0.87 -18.05 -7.60
CA SER A 103 -2.21 -18.54 -7.34
C SER A 103 -2.24 -19.54 -6.17
N LYS A 104 -3.44 -19.74 -5.61
CA LYS A 104 -3.70 -20.81 -4.65
C LYS A 104 -3.25 -22.19 -5.18
N GLY A 105 -3.55 -22.51 -6.44
CA GLY A 105 -3.22 -23.80 -7.03
C GLY A 105 -1.71 -24.06 -7.17
N GLU A 106 -0.94 -23.03 -7.49
CA GLU A 106 0.53 -23.12 -7.50
C GLU A 106 1.08 -23.37 -6.10
N ASN A 107 0.60 -22.62 -5.12
CA ASN A 107 1.03 -22.77 -3.74
C ASN A 107 0.63 -24.15 -3.15
N GLU A 108 -0.53 -24.70 -3.53
CA GLU A 108 -0.94 -26.06 -3.17
C GLU A 108 -0.01 -27.13 -3.78
N LYS A 109 0.29 -27.00 -5.08
CA LYS A 109 1.19 -27.93 -5.79
C LYS A 109 2.60 -27.94 -5.20
N GLU A 110 3.06 -26.79 -4.70
CA GLU A 110 4.37 -26.65 -4.03
C GLU A 110 4.33 -27.02 -2.54
N GLY A 111 3.17 -27.34 -1.96
CA GLY A 111 3.02 -27.68 -0.55
C GLY A 111 3.22 -26.49 0.41
N LEU A 112 3.08 -25.25 -0.08
CA LEU A 112 3.26 -24.01 0.68
C LEU A 112 2.01 -23.58 1.44
N VAL A 113 0.84 -24.15 1.10
CA VAL A 113 -0.44 -23.85 1.76
C VAL A 113 -1.00 -25.12 2.38
N ARG A 114 -1.42 -25.01 3.65
CA ARG A 114 -2.16 -26.07 4.32
C ARG A 114 -3.65 -25.93 4.00
N LEU A 115 -4.25 -27.00 3.51
CA LEU A 115 -5.69 -27.04 3.20
C LEU A 115 -6.57 -27.40 4.40
N SER A 116 -5.94 -27.79 5.52
CA SER A 116 -6.61 -28.01 6.78
C SER A 116 -5.87 -27.29 7.90
N GLY A 117 -6.62 -26.69 8.83
CA GLY A 117 -6.08 -26.09 10.04
C GLY A 117 -5.78 -27.10 11.16
N LYS A 118 -5.82 -28.40 10.86
CA LYS A 118 -5.41 -29.42 11.81
C LYS A 118 -3.89 -29.39 11.91
N TYR A 119 -3.39 -29.30 13.14
CA TYR A 119 -1.98 -29.49 13.44
C TYR A 119 -1.77 -30.98 13.68
N ASP A 120 -0.64 -31.54 13.20
CA ASP A 120 -0.26 -32.89 13.58
C ASP A 120 0.08 -32.88 15.08
N ASP A 121 -0.54 -33.78 15.85
CA ASP A 121 -0.36 -33.93 17.31
C ASP A 121 1.06 -34.37 17.69
#